data_AF-A0A327QN15-F1
#
_entry.id   AF-A0A327QN15-F1
#
_cell.length_a   1.000
_cell.length_b   1.000
_cell.length_c   1.000
_cell.angle_alpha   90.00
_cell.angle_beta   90.00
_cell.angle_gamma   90.00
#
_symmetry.space_group_name_H-M   'P 1'
#
loop_
_entity.id
_entity.type
_entity.pdbx_description
1 polymer ?
#
loop_
_entity_poly.entity_id
_entity_poly.type
_entity_poly.pdbx_seq_one_letter_code
_entity_poly.pdbx_strand_id
1 'polypeptide(L)'
;MKWITRNRPKIDRIACPWLIKRFIDPTSEIIYVPYDQVAAQAIAQDAIPFDMPGVEYSHYENQCTFDYFLKKHQIKDAALDRIAAIVRGADTDRHDFAAQSAGLEAIFAGLAYNIQDDNELLELGMTIYDGLYSWATYLYEQKHTQTGPVESMLLEIFNKYLQKNATQKVPAWAKEIRHLIQDQIDTSVSLSLKEISKDLDLHPAYLSREFSKYFDNLSYGEYIRKIRIDKAIELLSNPALNLTEIAYLTGFSDQSHFTRIFKLQTSQTPSQYRKFLLKSKKHSNS
;
A
#
# COMPACT_ATOMS: atom_id res chain seq x y z
N MET A 1 -22.63 24.67 26.58
CA MET A 1 -23.94 24.39 25.94
C MET A 1 -24.43 23.01 26.39
N LYS A 2 -25.75 22.79 26.47
CA LYS A 2 -26.33 21.48 26.79
C LYS A 2 -26.73 20.75 25.51
N TRP A 3 -26.38 19.48 25.42
CA TRP A 3 -26.75 18.59 24.31
C TRP A 3 -27.52 17.41 24.86
N ILE A 4 -28.56 16.98 24.14
CA ILE A 4 -29.45 15.93 24.61
C ILE A 4 -29.72 14.89 23.53
N THR A 5 -29.71 13.61 23.91
CA THR A 5 -30.08 12.52 23.03
C THR A 5 -30.74 11.38 23.81
N ARG A 6 -31.18 10.34 23.11
CA ARG A 6 -31.84 9.19 23.75
C ARG A 6 -30.82 8.31 24.50
N ASN A 7 -31.26 7.77 25.63
CA ASN A 7 -30.53 6.83 26.47
C ASN A 7 -30.16 5.54 25.72
N ARG A 8 -29.26 4.76 26.32
CA ARG A 8 -28.62 3.59 25.68
C ARG A 8 -27.93 4.01 24.37
N PRO A 9 -26.89 4.86 24.46
CA PRO A 9 -26.19 5.35 23.28
C PRO A 9 -25.51 4.19 22.54
N LYS A 10 -25.64 4.24 21.22
CA LYS A 10 -24.81 3.44 20.30
C LYS A 10 -23.59 4.27 19.89
N ILE A 11 -22.78 3.75 18.99
CA ILE A 11 -21.48 4.27 18.60
C ILE A 11 -21.54 5.76 18.25
N ASP A 12 -22.47 6.17 17.37
CA ASP A 12 -22.56 7.57 16.92
C ASP A 12 -22.98 8.53 18.07
N ARG A 13 -23.84 8.07 18.98
CA ARG A 13 -24.27 8.81 20.19
C ARG A 13 -23.23 8.87 21.30
N ILE A 14 -22.11 8.16 21.18
CA ILE A 14 -20.92 8.33 22.05
C ILE A 14 -19.87 9.17 21.32
N ALA A 15 -19.70 8.94 20.01
CA ALA A 15 -18.76 9.67 19.15
C ALA A 15 -19.07 11.18 19.11
N CYS A 16 -20.35 11.55 18.94
CA CYS A 16 -20.76 12.95 18.85
C CYS A 16 -20.46 13.74 20.15
N PRO A 17 -20.85 13.27 21.36
CA PRO A 17 -20.39 13.85 22.62
C PRO A 17 -18.88 14.04 22.74
N TRP A 18 -18.09 13.06 22.30
CA TRP A 18 -16.63 13.17 22.31
C TRP A 18 -16.14 14.30 21.39
N LEU A 19 -16.64 14.35 20.16
CA LEU A 19 -16.32 15.41 19.21
C LEU A 19 -16.71 16.80 19.74
N ILE A 20 -17.91 16.91 20.33
CA ILE A 20 -18.38 18.16 20.94
C ILE A 20 -17.39 18.62 22.02
N LYS A 21 -17.09 17.75 22.99
CA LYS A 21 -16.23 18.09 24.13
C LYS A 21 -14.77 18.37 23.75
N ARG A 22 -14.27 17.81 22.65
CA ARG A 22 -12.86 17.98 22.24
C ARG A 22 -12.65 19.11 21.24
N PHE A 23 -13.62 19.39 20.37
CA PHE A 23 -13.42 20.28 19.21
C PHE A 23 -14.44 21.41 19.10
N ILE A 24 -15.55 21.38 19.85
CA ILE A 24 -16.63 22.39 19.71
C ILE A 24 -16.80 23.20 21.01
N ASP A 25 -17.08 22.53 22.12
CA ASP A 25 -17.32 23.16 23.43
C ASP A 25 -16.86 22.22 24.56
N PRO A 26 -15.66 22.43 25.14
CA PRO A 26 -15.15 21.61 26.24
C PRO A 26 -16.00 21.64 27.51
N THR A 27 -16.80 22.69 27.69
CA THR A 27 -17.67 22.87 28.86
C THR A 27 -19.07 22.30 28.64
N SER A 28 -19.32 21.63 27.50
CA SER A 28 -20.63 21.11 27.17
C SER A 28 -21.10 20.04 28.15
N GLU A 29 -22.40 20.05 28.45
CA GLU A 29 -23.07 19.00 29.22
C GLU A 29 -23.83 18.08 28.24
N ILE A 30 -23.75 16.77 28.46
CA ILE A 30 -24.38 15.76 27.62
C ILE A 30 -25.44 15.06 28.47
N ILE A 31 -26.68 15.02 27.96
CA ILE A 31 -27.85 14.54 28.70
C ILE A 31 -28.45 13.36 27.93
N TYR A 32 -28.62 12.24 28.62
CA TYR A 32 -29.29 11.05 28.09
C TYR A 32 -30.64 10.86 28.77
N VAL A 33 -31.71 10.73 27.97
CA VAL A 33 -33.08 10.54 28.49
C VAL A 33 -33.83 9.50 27.67
N PRO A 34 -34.92 8.90 28.17
CA PRO A 34 -35.79 8.05 27.35
C PRO A 34 -36.22 8.76 26.05
N TYR A 35 -36.31 8.01 24.95
CA TYR A 35 -36.57 8.57 23.61
C TYR A 35 -37.80 9.48 23.55
N ASP A 36 -38.89 9.08 24.19
CA ASP A 36 -40.15 9.82 24.29
C ASP A 36 -40.04 11.13 25.08
N GLN A 37 -38.99 11.29 25.88
CA GLN A 37 -38.76 12.47 26.70
C GLN A 37 -37.79 13.47 26.08
N VAL A 38 -37.02 13.10 25.04
CA VAL A 38 -35.95 13.96 24.50
C VAL A 38 -36.50 15.32 24.06
N ALA A 39 -37.60 15.35 23.31
CA ALA A 39 -38.17 16.61 22.82
C ALA A 39 -38.66 17.53 23.96
N ALA A 40 -39.36 16.96 24.95
CA ALA A 40 -39.86 17.71 26.10
C ALA A 40 -38.71 18.25 26.98
N GLN A 41 -37.69 17.41 27.22
CA GLN A 41 -36.54 17.79 28.04
C GLN A 41 -35.58 18.75 27.31
N ALA A 42 -35.45 18.65 25.99
CA ALA A 42 -34.70 19.60 25.19
C ALA A 42 -35.21 21.03 25.39
N ILE A 43 -36.53 21.22 25.32
CA ILE A 43 -37.17 22.52 25.56
C ILE A 43 -37.01 22.94 27.03
N ALA A 44 -37.31 22.04 27.97
CA ALA A 44 -37.29 22.37 29.40
C ALA A 44 -35.88 22.75 29.92
N GLN A 45 -34.84 22.18 29.34
CA GLN A 45 -33.45 22.38 29.77
C GLN A 45 -32.65 23.30 28.85
N ASP A 46 -33.27 23.87 27.81
CA ASP A 46 -32.58 24.63 26.75
C ASP A 46 -31.38 23.85 26.17
N ALA A 47 -31.63 22.59 25.83
CA ALA A 47 -30.63 21.66 25.32
C ALA A 47 -30.85 21.35 23.83
N ILE A 48 -29.75 21.26 23.08
CA ILE A 48 -29.77 21.00 21.64
C ILE A 48 -29.90 19.49 21.39
N PRO A 49 -31.00 19.01 20.78
CA PRO A 49 -31.17 17.59 20.51
C PRO A 49 -30.35 17.13 19.31
N PHE A 50 -29.82 15.91 19.36
CA PHE A 50 -29.06 15.30 18.25
C PHE A 50 -29.29 13.78 18.13
N ASP A 51 -28.94 13.22 16.96
CA ASP A 51 -29.13 11.82 16.57
C ASP A 51 -30.59 11.34 16.73
N MET A 52 -31.53 12.14 16.22
CA MET A 52 -32.95 11.81 16.24
C MET A 52 -33.67 12.29 14.97
N PRO A 53 -34.75 11.62 14.54
CA PRO A 53 -35.54 12.07 13.40
C PRO A 53 -36.06 13.50 13.60
N GLY A 54 -35.84 14.37 12.61
CA GLY A 54 -36.41 15.71 12.56
C GLY A 54 -35.67 16.79 13.35
N VAL A 55 -34.51 16.48 13.94
CA VAL A 55 -33.64 17.49 14.59
C VAL A 55 -32.53 17.95 13.65
N GLU A 56 -31.94 19.12 13.91
CA GLU A 56 -30.90 19.69 13.04
C GLU A 56 -29.65 18.81 12.98
N TYR A 57 -29.15 18.35 14.14
CA TYR A 57 -27.97 17.51 14.25
C TYR A 57 -28.37 16.03 14.13
N SER A 58 -28.57 15.56 12.91
CA SER A 58 -28.95 14.19 12.61
C SER A 58 -28.16 13.64 11.41
N HIS A 59 -28.18 12.32 11.24
CA HIS A 59 -27.66 11.66 10.05
C HIS A 59 -28.37 12.16 8.77
N TYR A 60 -27.66 12.14 7.64
CA TYR A 60 -28.17 12.59 6.34
C TYR A 60 -27.59 11.73 5.21
N GLU A 61 -28.44 11.33 4.26
CA GLU A 61 -28.05 10.42 3.18
C GLU A 61 -27.32 9.17 3.70
N ASN A 62 -26.04 9.01 3.35
CA ASN A 62 -25.17 7.91 3.77
C ASN A 62 -24.15 8.34 4.85
N GLN A 63 -24.35 9.50 5.49
CA GLN A 63 -23.46 10.08 6.49
C GLN A 63 -24.11 10.06 7.88
N CYS A 64 -23.32 9.76 8.91
CA CYS A 64 -23.83 9.69 10.29
C CYS A 64 -23.92 11.08 10.93
N THR A 65 -24.44 11.16 12.16
CA THR A 65 -24.56 12.43 12.88
C THR A 65 -23.17 13.03 13.14
N PHE A 66 -22.14 12.20 13.37
CA PHE A 66 -20.76 12.68 13.52
C PHE A 66 -20.26 13.47 12.29
N ASP A 67 -20.54 12.99 11.07
CA ASP A 67 -20.21 13.72 9.84
C ASP A 67 -20.92 15.07 9.75
N TYR A 68 -22.16 15.13 10.25
CA TYR A 68 -22.93 16.37 10.25
C TYR A 68 -22.23 17.42 11.12
N PHE A 69 -21.77 17.02 12.32
CA PHE A 69 -21.04 17.91 13.21
C PHE A 69 -19.77 18.46 12.56
N LEU A 70 -18.95 17.61 11.92
CA LEU A 70 -17.73 18.06 11.22
C LEU A 70 -18.05 19.11 10.16
N LYS A 71 -19.08 18.84 9.33
CA LYS A 71 -19.51 19.75 8.26
C LYS A 71 -20.08 21.06 8.80
N LYS A 72 -20.98 21.00 9.78
CA LYS A 72 -21.69 22.14 10.36
C LYS A 72 -20.72 23.11 11.04
N HIS A 73 -19.76 22.57 11.80
CA HIS A 73 -18.76 23.35 12.53
C HIS A 73 -17.51 23.65 11.70
N GLN A 74 -17.48 23.24 10.42
CA GLN A 74 -16.36 23.47 9.49
C GLN A 74 -15.01 22.96 10.03
N ILE A 75 -15.04 21.85 10.77
CA ILE A 75 -13.85 21.25 11.35
C ILE A 75 -13.09 20.54 10.23
N LYS A 76 -11.82 20.90 10.03
CA LYS A 76 -10.94 20.32 9.02
C LYS A 76 -9.77 19.62 9.69
N ASP A 77 -9.88 18.32 9.84
CA ASP A 77 -8.86 17.48 10.45
C ASP A 77 -8.89 16.09 9.79
N ALA A 78 -7.78 15.70 9.17
CA ALA A 78 -7.69 14.42 8.46
C ALA A 78 -7.86 13.21 9.40
N ALA A 79 -7.46 13.32 10.67
CA ALA A 79 -7.69 12.27 11.65
C ALA A 79 -9.19 12.12 11.95
N LEU A 80 -9.93 13.24 12.04
CA LEU A 80 -11.38 13.20 12.21
C LEU A 80 -12.09 12.65 10.96
N ASP A 81 -11.60 12.94 9.75
CA ASP A 81 -12.14 12.32 8.53
C ASP A 81 -11.99 10.80 8.54
N ARG A 82 -10.86 10.28 9.04
CA ARG A 82 -10.64 8.84 9.23
C ARG A 82 -11.59 8.26 10.28
N ILE A 83 -11.73 8.92 11.42
CA ILE A 83 -12.64 8.49 12.48
C ILE A 83 -14.09 8.50 11.98
N ALA A 84 -14.49 9.50 11.21
CA ALA A 84 -15.84 9.56 10.63
C ALA A 84 -16.13 8.33 9.74
N ALA A 85 -15.16 7.87 8.95
CA ALA A 85 -15.31 6.63 8.17
C ALA A 85 -15.47 5.38 9.07
N ILE A 86 -14.73 5.30 10.17
CA ILE A 86 -14.82 4.20 11.15
C ILE A 86 -16.17 4.23 11.87
N VAL A 87 -16.61 5.39 12.35
CA VAL A 87 -17.89 5.57 13.04
C VAL A 87 -19.04 5.20 12.11
N ARG A 88 -19.05 5.69 10.87
CA ARG A 88 -20.06 5.31 9.86
C ARG A 88 -20.14 3.79 9.67
N GLY A 89 -18.99 3.14 9.47
CA GLY A 89 -18.95 1.71 9.24
C GLY A 89 -19.44 0.90 10.43
N ALA A 90 -19.11 1.34 11.64
CA ALA A 90 -19.48 0.66 12.87
C ALA A 90 -20.96 0.89 13.24
N ASP A 91 -21.52 2.07 13.01
CA ASP A 91 -22.91 2.39 13.35
C ASP A 91 -23.93 1.78 12.35
N THR A 92 -23.50 1.52 11.11
CA THR A 92 -24.36 0.98 10.03
C THR A 92 -24.13 -0.50 9.68
N ASP A 93 -23.32 -1.24 10.46
CA ASP A 93 -22.90 -2.63 10.17
C ASP A 93 -22.25 -2.77 8.77
N ARG A 94 -21.67 -1.68 8.26
CA ARG A 94 -20.93 -1.58 6.99
C ARG A 94 -19.44 -1.53 7.27
N HIS A 95 -18.95 -2.62 7.85
CA HIS A 95 -17.55 -2.75 8.27
C HIS A 95 -16.54 -2.64 7.11
N ASP A 96 -17.00 -2.65 5.87
CA ASP A 96 -16.20 -2.38 4.67
C ASP A 96 -15.70 -0.93 4.56
N PHE A 97 -16.29 0.03 5.29
CA PHE A 97 -15.88 1.44 5.24
C PHE A 97 -14.51 1.69 5.85
N ALA A 98 -14.15 0.95 6.91
CA ALA A 98 -12.82 0.98 7.51
C ALA A 98 -12.59 -0.31 8.30
N ALA A 99 -11.39 -0.87 8.23
CA ALA A 99 -11.04 -2.14 8.89
C ALA A 99 -11.25 -2.11 10.42
N GLN A 100 -11.16 -0.92 11.03
CA GLN A 100 -11.33 -0.71 12.47
C GLN A 100 -12.80 -0.73 12.91
N SER A 101 -13.75 -0.61 11.98
CA SER A 101 -15.18 -0.47 12.28
C SER A 101 -15.73 -1.64 13.08
N ALA A 102 -15.45 -2.87 12.64
CA ALA A 102 -15.93 -4.08 13.34
C ALA A 102 -15.35 -4.20 14.76
N GLY A 103 -14.10 -3.78 14.96
CA GLY A 103 -13.49 -3.76 16.28
C GLY A 103 -14.12 -2.72 17.21
N LEU A 104 -14.40 -1.53 16.67
CA LEU A 104 -15.06 -0.46 17.42
C LEU A 104 -16.48 -0.86 17.81
N GLU A 105 -17.24 -1.47 16.90
CA GLU A 105 -18.57 -2.02 17.16
C GLU A 105 -18.53 -3.07 18.27
N ALA A 106 -17.66 -4.07 18.14
CA ALA A 106 -17.55 -5.15 19.12
C ALA A 106 -17.21 -4.64 20.53
N ILE A 107 -16.29 -3.66 20.62
CA ILE A 107 -15.93 -3.04 21.89
C ILE A 107 -17.13 -2.31 22.50
N PHE A 108 -17.76 -1.39 21.76
CA PHE A 108 -18.87 -0.60 22.32
C PHE A 108 -20.13 -1.42 22.58
N ALA A 109 -20.42 -2.46 21.78
CA ALA A 109 -21.50 -3.40 22.06
C ALA A 109 -21.27 -4.15 23.38
N GLY A 110 -20.04 -4.63 23.61
CA GLY A 110 -19.66 -5.28 24.87
C GLY A 110 -19.71 -4.33 26.07
N LEU A 111 -19.24 -3.09 25.91
CA LEU A 111 -19.31 -2.08 26.97
C LEU A 111 -20.74 -1.69 27.31
N ALA A 112 -21.60 -1.48 26.31
CA ALA A 112 -23.02 -1.16 26.54
C ALA A 112 -23.80 -2.34 27.17
N TYR A 113 -23.35 -3.58 26.96
CA TYR A 113 -23.90 -4.73 27.67
C TYR A 113 -23.50 -4.74 29.15
N ASN A 114 -22.25 -4.40 29.46
CA ASN A 114 -21.72 -4.43 30.83
C ASN A 114 -22.11 -3.21 31.67
N ILE A 115 -22.17 -2.03 31.05
CA ILE A 115 -22.37 -0.74 31.72
C ILE A 115 -23.78 -0.26 31.42
N GLN A 116 -24.59 -0.14 32.47
CA GLN A 116 -26.00 0.26 32.35
C GLN A 116 -26.20 1.77 32.52
N ASP A 117 -25.24 2.47 33.13
CA ASP A 117 -25.24 3.93 33.26
C ASP A 117 -24.63 4.59 32.02
N ASP A 118 -25.40 5.45 31.36
CA ASP A 118 -25.00 6.05 30.10
C ASP A 118 -23.87 7.09 30.26
N ASN A 119 -23.74 7.72 31.44
CA ASN A 119 -22.65 8.67 31.71
C ASN A 119 -21.34 7.93 31.95
N GLU A 120 -21.37 6.84 32.72
CA GLU A 120 -20.20 5.96 32.89
C GLU A 120 -19.73 5.39 31.54
N LEU A 121 -20.68 4.94 30.71
CA LEU A 121 -20.37 4.46 29.36
C LEU A 121 -19.75 5.55 28.48
N LEU A 122 -20.28 6.78 28.57
CA LEU A 122 -19.73 7.93 27.86
C LEU A 122 -18.30 8.23 28.33
N GLU A 123 -18.02 8.27 29.64
CA GLU A 123 -16.68 8.53 30.18
C GLU A 123 -15.63 7.53 29.67
N LEU A 124 -15.97 6.24 29.67
CA LEU A 124 -15.10 5.21 29.09
C LEU A 124 -14.97 5.39 27.57
N GLY A 125 -16.07 5.69 26.89
CA GLY A 125 -16.09 6.00 25.46
C GLY A 125 -15.18 7.17 25.09
N MET A 126 -15.13 8.23 25.91
CA MET A 126 -14.23 9.37 25.72
C MET A 126 -12.77 8.91 25.64
N THR A 127 -12.37 8.00 26.53
CA THR A 127 -11.00 7.47 26.58
C THR A 127 -10.67 6.66 25.33
N ILE A 128 -11.62 5.85 24.85
CA ILE A 128 -11.45 5.03 23.64
C ILE A 128 -11.30 5.94 22.41
N TYR A 129 -12.13 6.98 22.29
CA TYR A 129 -12.03 7.92 21.17
C TYR A 129 -10.78 8.80 21.25
N ASP A 130 -10.29 9.17 22.43
CA ASP A 130 -9.00 9.85 22.59
C ASP A 130 -7.84 8.96 22.07
N GLY A 131 -7.88 7.67 22.38
CA GLY A 131 -6.93 6.68 21.85
C GLY A 131 -7.06 6.50 20.34
N LEU A 132 -8.28 6.39 19.83
CA LEU A 132 -8.56 6.26 18.40
C LEU A 132 -8.11 7.50 17.62
N TYR A 133 -8.30 8.70 18.17
CA TYR A 133 -7.82 9.95 17.58
C TYR A 133 -6.30 10.05 17.57
N SER A 134 -5.65 9.67 18.67
CA SER A 134 -4.18 9.59 18.72
C SER A 134 -3.64 8.62 17.66
N TRP A 135 -4.27 7.45 17.51
CA TRP A 135 -3.92 6.51 16.45
C TRP A 135 -4.14 7.11 15.05
N ALA A 136 -5.32 7.69 14.80
CA ALA A 136 -5.68 8.26 13.50
C ALA A 136 -4.79 9.44 13.09
N THR A 137 -4.22 10.14 14.07
CA THR A 137 -3.33 11.29 13.88
C THR A 137 -1.89 10.85 13.66
N TYR A 138 -1.36 9.97 14.51
CA TYR A 138 0.08 9.71 14.60
C TYR A 138 0.52 8.31 14.13
N LEU A 139 -0.38 7.33 14.17
CA LEU A 139 -0.02 5.91 14.03
C LEU A 139 -0.70 5.20 12.86
N TYR A 140 -1.63 5.84 12.14
CA TYR A 140 -2.44 5.16 11.12
C TYR A 140 -1.63 4.61 9.93
N GLU A 141 -0.46 5.20 9.63
CA GLU A 141 0.49 4.70 8.61
C GLU A 141 1.49 3.70 9.16
N GLN A 142 1.59 3.57 10.49
CA GLN A 142 2.52 2.63 11.11
C GLN A 142 2.00 1.21 10.92
N LYS A 143 2.63 0.47 10.01
CA LYS A 143 2.39 -0.96 9.89
C LYS A 143 2.90 -1.64 11.17
N HIS A 144 2.02 -2.35 11.87
CA HIS A 144 2.40 -3.22 13.00
C HIS A 144 3.26 -4.42 12.59
N THR A 145 3.59 -4.55 11.30
CA THR A 145 4.81 -5.23 10.88
C THR A 145 6.01 -4.42 11.34
N GLN A 146 6.24 -4.36 12.65
CA GLN A 146 7.62 -4.46 13.12
C GLN A 146 8.20 -5.62 12.35
N THR A 147 9.29 -5.40 11.62
CA THR A 147 10.09 -6.41 10.93
C THR A 147 10.06 -7.67 11.79
N GLY A 148 9.21 -8.64 11.43
CA GLY A 148 8.92 -9.75 12.33
C GLY A 148 10.23 -10.47 12.67
N PRO A 149 10.24 -11.33 13.68
CA PRO A 149 11.44 -12.13 13.96
C PRO A 149 11.94 -12.84 12.69
N VAL A 150 11.04 -13.20 11.77
CA VAL A 150 11.37 -13.76 10.45
C VAL A 150 12.02 -12.73 9.51
N GLU A 151 11.43 -11.56 9.29
CA GLU A 151 12.01 -10.54 8.42
C GLU A 151 13.35 -10.02 8.97
N SER A 152 13.47 -9.88 10.28
CA SER A 152 14.71 -9.46 10.94
C SER A 152 15.79 -10.53 10.79
N MET A 153 15.42 -11.81 10.97
CA MET A 153 16.33 -12.94 10.74
C MET A 153 16.71 -13.07 9.25
N LEU A 154 15.77 -12.83 8.33
CA LEU A 154 16.04 -12.81 6.89
C LEU A 154 17.02 -11.68 6.54
N LEU A 155 16.81 -10.48 7.09
CA LEU A 155 17.71 -9.35 6.90
C LEU A 155 19.10 -9.60 7.51
N GLU A 156 19.19 -10.21 8.68
CA GLU A 156 20.46 -10.63 9.28
C GLU A 156 21.19 -11.67 8.41
N ILE A 157 20.48 -12.72 7.97
CA ILE A 157 21.04 -13.75 7.09
C ILE A 157 21.51 -13.12 5.78
N PHE A 158 20.69 -12.23 5.19
CA PHE A 158 21.01 -11.53 3.96
C PHE A 158 22.23 -10.63 4.12
N ASN A 159 22.30 -9.83 5.19
CA ASN A 159 23.45 -8.99 5.50
C ASN A 159 24.72 -9.80 5.77
N LYS A 160 24.61 -10.93 6.48
CA LYS A 160 25.72 -11.86 6.72
C LYS A 160 26.22 -12.47 5.40
N TYR A 161 25.32 -12.78 4.47
CA TYR A 161 25.68 -13.27 3.14
C TYR A 161 26.37 -12.18 2.29
N LEU A 162 25.85 -10.96 2.30
CA LEU A 162 26.46 -9.81 1.63
C LEU A 162 27.86 -9.50 2.17
N GLN A 163 28.05 -9.50 3.50
CA GLN A 163 29.36 -9.27 4.12
C GLN A 163 30.36 -10.40 3.81
N LYS A 164 29.91 -11.66 3.76
CA LYS A 164 30.76 -12.79 3.38
C LYS A 164 31.25 -12.69 1.93
N ASN A 165 30.39 -12.23 1.01
CA ASN A 165 30.73 -12.04 -0.40
C ASN A 165 31.50 -10.74 -0.69
N ALA A 166 31.41 -9.73 0.19
CA ALA A 166 32.19 -8.49 0.06
C ALA A 166 33.71 -8.70 0.23
N THR A 167 34.14 -9.86 0.74
CA THR A 167 35.58 -10.17 0.91
C THR A 167 36.27 -10.68 -0.36
N GLN A 168 35.53 -11.05 -1.41
CA GLN A 168 36.13 -11.26 -2.73
C GLN A 168 36.30 -9.90 -3.41
N LYS A 169 37.53 -9.40 -3.46
CA LYS A 169 37.89 -8.23 -4.29
C LYS A 169 37.39 -8.50 -5.72
N VAL A 170 36.31 -7.81 -6.11
CA VAL A 170 35.82 -7.82 -7.48
C VAL A 170 36.95 -7.27 -8.37
N PRO A 171 37.48 -8.05 -9.32
CA PRO A 171 38.53 -7.59 -10.21
C PRO A 171 38.10 -6.35 -10.99
N ALA A 172 39.03 -5.45 -11.32
CA ALA A 172 38.75 -4.25 -12.11
C ALA A 172 38.07 -4.60 -13.45
N TRP A 173 38.58 -5.63 -14.13
CA TRP A 173 38.02 -6.13 -15.39
C TRP A 173 36.55 -6.56 -15.28
N ALA A 174 36.12 -7.07 -14.12
CA ALA A 174 34.74 -7.51 -13.90
C ALA A 174 33.77 -6.32 -13.75
N LYS A 175 34.27 -5.14 -13.36
CA LYS A 175 33.48 -3.91 -13.41
C LYS A 175 33.45 -3.33 -14.82
N GLU A 176 34.61 -3.27 -15.47
CA GLU A 176 34.77 -2.71 -16.82
C GLU A 176 33.97 -3.49 -17.88
N ILE A 177 33.98 -4.82 -17.82
CA ILE A 177 33.23 -5.65 -18.77
C ILE A 177 31.72 -5.40 -18.70
N ARG A 178 31.18 -5.01 -17.55
CA ARG A 178 29.74 -4.67 -17.43
C ARG A 178 29.41 -3.42 -18.24
N HIS A 179 30.28 -2.41 -18.18
CA HIS A 179 30.14 -1.20 -18.99
C HIS A 179 30.27 -1.51 -20.48
N LEU A 180 31.29 -2.29 -20.88
CA LEU A 180 31.49 -2.69 -22.27
C LEU A 180 30.30 -3.47 -22.83
N ILE A 181 29.73 -4.41 -22.06
CA ILE A 181 28.55 -5.17 -22.48
C ILE A 181 27.35 -4.24 -22.67
N GLN A 182 27.12 -3.29 -21.75
CA GLN A 182 26.00 -2.37 -21.86
C GLN A 182 26.11 -1.48 -23.10
N ASP A 183 27.27 -0.86 -23.33
CA ASP A 183 27.51 0.04 -24.47
C ASP A 183 27.35 -0.69 -25.82
N GLN A 184 27.84 -1.94 -25.90
CA GLN A 184 27.78 -2.74 -27.13
C GLN A 184 26.38 -3.33 -27.41
N ILE A 185 25.56 -3.55 -26.38
CA ILE A 185 24.17 -4.02 -26.55
C ILE A 185 23.32 -2.92 -27.21
N ASP A 186 23.54 -1.67 -26.85
CA ASP A 186 22.80 -0.53 -27.42
C ASP A 186 23.24 -0.18 -28.85
N THR A 187 24.43 -0.63 -29.28
CA THR A 187 24.96 -0.43 -30.65
C THR A 187 24.81 -1.64 -31.58
N SER A 188 24.22 -2.75 -31.11
CA SER A 188 23.94 -3.96 -31.91
C SER A 188 25.17 -4.66 -32.53
N VAL A 189 26.37 -4.43 -31.98
CA VAL A 189 27.63 -5.02 -32.47
C VAL A 189 27.87 -6.43 -31.89
N SER A 190 28.68 -7.25 -32.58
CA SER A 190 29.06 -8.57 -32.10
C SER A 190 29.80 -8.49 -30.76
N LEU A 191 29.17 -8.99 -29.71
CA LEU A 191 29.73 -9.14 -28.36
C LEU A 191 30.54 -10.44 -28.26
N SER A 192 31.53 -10.68 -29.12
CA SER A 192 32.29 -11.93 -29.01
C SER A 192 33.24 -11.90 -27.81
N LEU A 193 33.43 -13.04 -27.15
CA LEU A 193 34.36 -13.14 -26.02
C LEU A 193 35.77 -12.69 -26.43
N LYS A 194 36.17 -12.95 -27.68
CA LYS A 194 37.50 -12.62 -28.21
C LYS A 194 37.72 -11.11 -28.33
N GLU A 195 36.71 -10.37 -28.77
CA GLU A 195 36.76 -8.90 -28.87
C GLU A 195 36.82 -8.26 -27.49
N ILE A 196 35.91 -8.66 -26.59
CA ILE A 196 35.90 -8.14 -25.21
C ILE A 196 37.20 -8.46 -24.46
N SER A 197 37.75 -9.65 -24.67
CA SER A 197 39.04 -10.00 -24.06
C SER A 197 40.17 -9.08 -24.53
N LYS A 198 40.16 -8.69 -25.82
CA LYS A 198 41.13 -7.75 -26.38
C LYS A 198 40.96 -6.35 -25.80
N ASP A 199 39.73 -5.87 -25.66
CA ASP A 199 39.43 -4.53 -25.13
C ASP A 199 39.83 -4.39 -23.65
N LEU A 200 39.80 -5.50 -22.90
CA LEU A 200 40.19 -5.58 -21.49
C LEU A 200 41.67 -5.97 -21.26
N ASP A 201 42.46 -6.15 -22.33
CA ASP A 201 43.83 -6.69 -22.27
C ASP A 201 43.94 -8.02 -21.49
N LEU A 202 42.97 -8.92 -21.71
CA LEU A 202 42.88 -10.23 -21.08
C LEU A 202 43.02 -11.38 -22.09
N HIS A 203 43.54 -12.51 -21.61
CA HIS A 203 43.53 -13.73 -22.41
C HIS A 203 42.12 -14.34 -22.45
N PRO A 204 41.55 -14.72 -23.63
CA PRO A 204 40.18 -15.23 -23.73
C PRO A 204 39.87 -16.45 -22.85
N ALA A 205 40.84 -17.35 -22.70
CA ALA A 205 40.69 -18.53 -21.84
C ALA A 205 40.62 -18.16 -20.34
N TYR A 206 41.28 -17.08 -19.92
CA TYR A 206 41.18 -16.59 -18.55
C TYR A 206 39.81 -15.99 -18.31
N LEU A 207 39.38 -15.07 -19.18
CA LEU A 207 38.06 -14.45 -19.07
C LEU A 207 36.95 -15.50 -19.07
N SER A 208 36.98 -16.49 -19.97
CA SER A 208 35.98 -17.57 -20.00
C SER A 208 35.88 -18.37 -18.70
N ARG A 209 37.00 -18.59 -18.01
CA ARG A 209 37.06 -19.39 -16.77
C ARG A 209 36.59 -18.59 -15.56
N GLU A 210 36.93 -17.31 -15.51
CA GLU A 210 36.63 -16.45 -14.36
C GLU A 210 35.27 -15.76 -14.48
N PHE A 211 34.70 -15.61 -15.68
CA PHE A 211 33.47 -14.85 -15.91
C PHE A 211 32.30 -15.34 -15.04
N SER A 212 32.01 -16.64 -15.01
CA SER A 212 30.84 -17.17 -14.28
C SER A 212 30.89 -16.87 -12.78
N LYS A 213 32.09 -16.76 -12.19
CA LYS A 213 32.25 -16.44 -10.76
C LYS A 213 31.69 -15.07 -10.37
N TYR A 214 31.60 -14.14 -11.34
CA TYR A 214 31.17 -12.75 -11.10
C TYR A 214 29.85 -12.38 -11.78
N PHE A 215 29.31 -13.24 -12.64
CA PHE A 215 28.15 -12.96 -13.49
C PHE A 215 27.10 -14.09 -13.41
N ASP A 216 26.32 -14.12 -12.33
CA ASP A 216 25.18 -15.01 -12.11
C ASP A 216 25.48 -16.53 -12.25
N ASN A 217 26.73 -16.96 -12.09
CA ASN A 217 27.18 -18.32 -12.42
C ASN A 217 26.89 -18.73 -13.88
N LEU A 218 26.73 -17.76 -14.78
CA LEU A 218 26.49 -17.98 -16.20
C LEU A 218 27.81 -17.94 -16.97
N SER A 219 27.92 -18.76 -18.01
CA SER A 219 28.96 -18.55 -19.02
C SER A 219 28.74 -17.22 -19.73
N TYR A 220 29.81 -16.66 -20.30
CA TYR A 220 29.73 -15.40 -21.06
C TYR A 220 28.63 -15.43 -22.13
N GLY A 221 28.53 -16.52 -22.91
CA GLY A 221 27.50 -16.64 -23.94
C GLY A 221 26.08 -16.80 -23.40
N GLU A 222 25.89 -17.36 -22.20
CA GLU A 222 24.58 -17.40 -21.52
C GLU A 222 24.19 -16.01 -21.01
N TYR A 223 25.15 -15.30 -20.43
CA TYR A 223 24.94 -13.96 -19.92
C TYR A 223 24.57 -13.00 -21.05
N ILE A 224 25.31 -12.99 -22.16
CA ILE A 224 24.97 -12.15 -23.33
C ILE A 224 23.57 -12.49 -23.86
N ARG A 225 23.21 -13.77 -23.96
CA ARG A 225 21.86 -14.16 -24.38
C ARG A 225 20.79 -13.63 -23.42
N LYS A 226 21.01 -13.73 -22.11
CA LYS A 226 20.11 -13.18 -21.09
C LYS A 226 19.89 -11.68 -21.28
N ILE A 227 20.96 -10.87 -21.35
CA ILE A 227 20.80 -9.43 -21.49
C ILE A 227 20.12 -9.05 -22.83
N ARG A 228 20.39 -9.78 -23.92
CA ARG A 228 19.70 -9.58 -25.20
C ARG A 228 18.21 -9.87 -25.12
N ILE A 229 17.80 -10.90 -24.38
CA ILE A 229 16.38 -11.19 -24.15
C ILE A 229 15.73 -10.13 -23.25
N ASP A 230 16.43 -9.67 -22.21
CA ASP A 230 15.93 -8.59 -21.36
C ASP A 230 15.68 -7.31 -22.18
N LYS A 231 16.62 -6.93 -23.06
CA LYS A 231 16.42 -5.83 -24.03
C LYS A 231 15.28 -6.11 -25.00
N ALA A 232 15.13 -7.33 -25.47
CA ALA A 232 14.03 -7.71 -26.35
C ALA A 232 12.66 -7.54 -25.66
N ILE A 233 12.57 -7.86 -24.37
CA ILE A 233 11.35 -7.65 -23.56
C ILE A 233 10.96 -6.18 -23.53
N GLU A 234 11.92 -5.27 -23.37
CA GLU A 234 11.68 -3.81 -23.44
C GLU A 234 11.11 -3.41 -24.82
N LEU A 235 11.75 -3.89 -25.91
CA LEU A 235 11.35 -3.57 -27.28
C LEU A 235 10.02 -4.22 -27.70
N LEU A 236 9.65 -5.37 -27.13
CA LEU A 236 8.39 -6.06 -27.43
C LEU A 236 7.16 -5.24 -27.04
N SER A 237 7.32 -4.26 -26.15
CA SER A 237 6.25 -3.34 -25.76
C SER A 237 5.92 -2.30 -26.85
N ASN A 238 6.81 -2.11 -27.83
CA ASN A 238 6.60 -1.19 -28.94
C ASN A 238 5.90 -1.90 -30.12
N PRO A 239 4.65 -1.54 -30.46
CA PRO A 239 3.91 -2.18 -31.54
C PRO A 239 4.45 -1.86 -32.95
N ALA A 240 5.28 -0.81 -33.10
CA ALA A 240 5.88 -0.44 -34.37
C ALA A 240 7.00 -1.39 -34.83
N LEU A 241 7.59 -2.16 -33.90
CA LEU A 241 8.67 -3.09 -34.21
C LEU A 241 8.13 -4.50 -34.45
N ASN A 242 8.54 -5.13 -35.54
CA ASN A 242 8.26 -6.54 -35.81
C ASN A 242 9.29 -7.46 -35.11
N LEU A 243 9.00 -8.77 -35.04
CA LEU A 243 9.86 -9.71 -34.32
C LEU A 243 11.22 -9.94 -35.00
N THR A 244 11.29 -9.76 -36.31
CA THR A 244 12.52 -9.84 -37.08
C THR A 244 13.43 -8.65 -36.75
N GLU A 245 12.87 -7.44 -36.73
CA GLU A 245 13.58 -6.21 -36.33
C GLU A 245 14.09 -6.30 -34.90
N ILE A 246 13.28 -6.78 -33.95
CA ILE A 246 13.71 -6.95 -32.56
C ILE A 246 14.85 -7.97 -32.47
N ALA A 247 14.79 -9.07 -33.23
CA ALA A 247 15.88 -10.04 -33.25
C ALA A 247 17.20 -9.38 -33.69
N TYR A 248 17.18 -8.57 -34.76
CA TYR A 248 18.37 -7.87 -35.25
C TYR A 248 18.84 -6.76 -34.30
N LEU A 249 17.94 -5.93 -33.79
CA LEU A 249 18.27 -4.84 -32.85
C LEU A 249 18.91 -5.36 -31.56
N THR A 250 18.54 -6.57 -31.13
CA THR A 250 19.11 -7.24 -29.96
C THR A 250 20.29 -8.16 -30.30
N GLY A 251 20.80 -8.10 -31.53
CA GLY A 251 22.04 -8.77 -31.95
C GLY A 251 21.93 -10.27 -32.23
N PHE A 252 20.72 -10.81 -32.45
CA PHE A 252 20.54 -12.16 -33.00
C PHE A 252 20.73 -12.16 -34.52
N SER A 253 21.29 -13.26 -35.04
CA SER A 253 21.51 -13.48 -36.47
C SER A 253 20.20 -13.62 -37.26
N ASP A 254 19.17 -14.16 -36.62
CA ASP A 254 17.89 -14.48 -37.23
C ASP A 254 16.78 -14.64 -36.18
N GLN A 255 15.54 -14.48 -36.63
CA GLN A 255 14.35 -14.55 -35.79
C GLN A 255 14.09 -15.94 -35.21
N SER A 256 14.47 -17.01 -35.91
CA SER A 256 14.24 -18.39 -35.46
C SER A 256 15.10 -18.71 -34.24
N HIS A 257 16.37 -18.33 -34.29
CA HIS A 257 17.30 -18.43 -33.17
C HIS A 257 16.83 -17.58 -31.99
N PHE A 258 16.48 -16.32 -32.24
CA PHE A 258 15.89 -15.43 -31.22
C PHE A 258 14.67 -16.08 -30.53
N THR A 259 13.70 -16.56 -31.30
CA THR A 259 12.46 -17.17 -30.76
C THR A 259 12.76 -18.38 -29.88
N ARG A 260 13.71 -19.23 -30.28
CA ARG A 260 14.13 -20.40 -29.50
C ARG A 260 14.74 -20.00 -28.16
N ILE A 261 15.65 -19.02 -28.16
CA ILE A 261 16.31 -18.54 -26.93
C ILE A 261 15.33 -17.78 -26.03
N PHE A 262 14.48 -16.93 -26.60
CA PHE A 262 13.44 -16.20 -25.86
C PHE A 262 12.50 -17.17 -25.14
N LYS A 263 12.04 -18.22 -25.83
CA LYS A 263 11.18 -19.25 -25.22
C LYS A 263 11.90 -20.03 -24.13
N LEU A 264 13.18 -20.34 -24.31
CA LEU A 264 13.97 -21.04 -23.30
C LEU A 264 14.09 -20.22 -22.00
N GLN A 265 14.22 -18.90 -22.10
CA GLN A 265 14.40 -18.03 -20.93
C GLN A 265 13.10 -17.53 -20.30
N THR A 266 12.04 -17.33 -21.09
CA THR A 266 10.77 -16.72 -20.63
C THR A 266 9.60 -17.72 -20.55
N SER A 267 9.82 -18.98 -20.96
CA SER A 267 8.80 -20.03 -21.11
C SER A 267 7.70 -19.73 -22.14
N GLN A 268 7.78 -18.63 -22.88
CA GLN A 268 6.77 -18.19 -23.86
C GLN A 268 7.45 -17.76 -25.16
N THR A 269 6.76 -17.82 -26.30
CA THR A 269 7.31 -17.23 -27.54
C THR A 269 7.22 -15.70 -27.49
N PRO A 270 8.07 -14.96 -28.22
CA PRO A 270 8.00 -13.50 -28.29
C PRO A 270 6.60 -12.99 -28.68
N SER A 271 5.92 -13.67 -29.61
CA SER A 271 4.55 -13.34 -30.03
C SER A 271 3.55 -13.51 -28.89
N GLN A 272 3.64 -14.61 -28.13
CA GLN A 272 2.78 -14.88 -26.97
C GLN A 272 2.99 -13.83 -25.88
N TYR A 273 4.26 -13.54 -25.59
CA TYR A 273 4.66 -12.56 -24.59
C TYR A 273 4.16 -11.15 -24.94
N ARG A 274 4.32 -10.71 -26.20
CA ARG A 274 3.77 -9.44 -26.70
C ARG A 274 2.26 -9.34 -26.52
N LYS A 275 1.52 -10.40 -26.84
CA LYS A 275 0.06 -10.43 -26.69
C LYS A 275 -0.36 -10.25 -25.22
N PHE A 276 0.37 -10.87 -24.30
CA PHE A 276 0.15 -10.71 -22.87
C PHE A 276 0.38 -9.25 -22.41
N LEU A 277 1.51 -8.64 -22.80
CA LEU A 277 1.84 -7.25 -22.47
C LEU A 277 0.82 -6.22 -22.99
N LEU A 278 0.29 -6.43 -24.19
CA LEU A 278 -0.70 -5.51 -24.78
C LEU A 278 -2.09 -5.68 -24.15
N LYS A 279 -2.43 -6.87 -23.64
CA LYS A 279 -3.70 -7.12 -22.97
C LYS A 279 -3.73 -6.52 -21.56
N SER A 280 -2.62 -6.56 -20.83
CA SER A 280 -2.50 -5.98 -19.49
C SER A 280 -2.57 -4.44 -19.53
N LYS A 281 -1.93 -3.77 -20.50
CA LYS A 281 -2.03 -2.30 -20.67
C LYS A 281 -3.43 -1.80 -21.00
N LYS A 282 -4.30 -2.62 -21.63
CA LYS A 282 -5.70 -2.23 -21.89
C LYS A 282 -6.56 -2.23 -20.63
N HIS A 283 -6.28 -3.12 -19.66
CA HIS A 283 -7.05 -3.19 -18.41
C HIS A 283 -6.62 -2.18 -17.34
N SER A 284 -5.42 -1.60 -17.44
CA SER A 284 -4.94 -0.56 -16.51
C SER A 284 -5.31 0.87 -16.92
N ASN A 285 -5.79 1.07 -18.14
CA ASN A 285 -6.27 2.36 -18.67
C ASN A 285 -7.80 2.38 -18.90
N SER A 286 -8.53 1.45 -18.26
CA SER A 286 -10.00 1.40 -18.27
C SER A 286 -10.53 1.79 -16.89
#